data_AF-A0A5F2G5P5-F1
#
_entry.id   AF-A0A5F2G5P5-F1
#
_cell.length_a   1.000
_cell.length_b   1.000
_cell.length_c   1.000
_cell.angle_alpha   90.00
_cell.angle_beta   90.00
_cell.angle_gamma   90.00
#
_symmetry.space_group_name_H-M   'P 1'
#
loop_
_entity.id
_entity.type
_entity.pdbx_description
1 polymer ?
#
loop_
_entity_poly.entity_id
_entity_poly.type
_entity_poly.pdbx_seq_one_letter_code
_entity_poly.pdbx_strand_id
1 'polypeptide(L)'
;GGSAGNGGGGTGGTGGNGGSAGNGGGGTGGTGGNGGSAGNGGGGTGGNGGSGGSAGNGGGGTGGTGGNGGSAGNGGGGTGGTGGNGGSAGNGG
;
A
#
# COMPACT_ATOMS: atom_id res chain seq x y z
N GLY A 1 -12.68 7.29 -9.70
CA GLY A 1 -11.82 7.00 -8.55
C GLY A 1 -11.35 8.29 -7.95
N GLY A 2 -11.46 8.45 -6.63
CA GLY A 2 -10.89 9.57 -5.88
C GLY A 2 -9.65 9.12 -5.11
N SER A 3 -8.68 10.00 -4.94
CA SER A 3 -7.45 9.72 -4.20
C SER A 3 -7.59 10.19 -2.75
N ALA A 4 -7.33 9.31 -1.79
CA ALA A 4 -7.40 9.62 -0.36
C ALA A 4 -6.02 9.49 0.28
N GLY A 5 -5.41 10.61 0.67
CA GLY A 5 -4.12 10.57 1.34
C GLY A 5 -3.95 11.67 2.37
N ASN A 6 -3.09 11.39 3.36
CA ASN A 6 -2.72 12.33 4.40
C ASN A 6 -1.19 12.49 4.40
N GLY A 7 -0.68 13.71 4.61
CA GLY A 7 0.75 14.02 4.51
C GLY A 7 1.54 13.83 5.79
N GLY A 8 0.89 13.53 6.92
CA GLY A 8 1.52 13.40 8.25
C GLY A 8 1.62 11.95 8.74
N GLY A 9 2.29 11.68 9.86
CA GLY A 9 2.55 10.32 10.41
C GLY A 9 1.34 9.47 10.85
N GLY A 10 0.12 9.78 10.38
CA GLY A 10 -1.12 9.04 10.69
C GLY A 10 -1.40 7.89 9.73
N THR A 11 -2.66 7.43 9.70
CA THR A 11 -3.12 6.40 8.76
C THR A 11 -3.60 7.07 7.46
N GLY A 12 -3.18 6.56 6.30
CA GLY A 12 -3.67 6.99 5.00
C GLY A 12 -5.17 6.69 4.83
N GLY A 13 -5.86 7.46 3.99
CA GLY A 13 -7.31 7.33 3.80
C GLY A 13 -7.72 6.09 3.01
N THR A 14 -9.02 5.99 2.70
CA THR A 14 -9.58 4.93 1.85
C THR A 14 -9.94 5.48 0.47
N GLY A 15 -9.35 4.93 -0.58
CA GLY A 15 -9.61 5.31 -1.97
C GLY A 15 -10.92 4.71 -2.48
N GLY A 16 -11.60 5.43 -3.38
CA GLY A 16 -12.78 4.89 -4.08
C GLY A 16 -12.40 3.78 -5.08
N ASN A 17 -13.40 3.18 -5.74
CA ASN A 17 -13.16 2.15 -6.77
C ASN A 17 -12.20 2.65 -7.87
N GLY A 18 -11.15 1.89 -8.17
CA GLY A 18 -10.02 2.26 -9.03
C GLY A 18 -9.18 3.46 -8.54
N GLY A 19 -9.43 3.95 -7.33
CA GLY A 19 -8.77 5.10 -6.73
C GLY A 19 -7.58 4.69 -5.86
N SER A 20 -6.64 5.62 -5.72
CA SER A 20 -5.42 5.40 -4.96
C SER A 20 -5.52 5.94 -3.54
N ALA A 21 -4.87 5.31 -2.59
CA ALA A 21 -4.79 5.81 -1.22
C ALA A 21 -3.38 5.73 -0.64
N GLY A 22 -3.00 6.68 0.20
CA GLY A 22 -1.66 6.59 0.79
C GLY A 22 -1.27 7.65 1.80
N ASN A 23 -0.08 7.49 2.34
CA ASN A 23 0.56 8.44 3.24
C ASN A 23 2.03 8.64 2.82
N GLY A 24 2.57 9.85 3.00
CA GLY A 24 3.99 10.14 2.79
C GLY A 24 4.86 10.04 4.04
N GLY A 25 4.27 10.01 5.24
CA GLY A 25 4.97 10.01 6.54
C GLY A 25 5.19 8.62 7.13
N GLY A 26 5.89 8.54 8.28
CA GLY A 26 6.23 7.28 8.97
C GLY A 26 5.05 6.48 9.58
N GLY A 27 3.81 6.73 9.15
CA GLY A 27 2.60 6.07 9.64
C GLY A 27 2.19 4.83 8.86
N THR A 28 0.90 4.53 8.81
CA THR A 28 0.36 3.40 8.03
C THR A 28 -0.20 3.89 6.71
N GLY A 29 0.11 3.20 5.61
CA GLY A 29 -0.44 3.50 4.29
C GLY A 29 -1.96 3.35 4.24
N GLY A 30 -2.58 3.95 3.21
CA GLY A 30 -4.03 3.93 3.04
C GLY A 30 -4.57 2.60 2.53
N THR A 31 -5.88 2.54 2.35
CA THR A 31 -6.57 1.38 1.75
C THR A 31 -7.09 1.74 0.36
N GLY A 32 -6.64 1.02 -0.67
CA GLY A 32 -7.11 1.21 -2.05
C GLY A 32 -8.51 0.63 -2.24
N GLY A 33 -9.31 1.24 -3.11
CA GLY A 33 -10.56 0.62 -3.57
C GLY A 33 -10.29 -0.60 -4.45
N ASN A 34 -11.33 -1.33 -4.86
CA ASN A 34 -11.19 -2.44 -5.81
C ASN A 34 -10.56 -1.96 -7.14
N GLY A 35 -9.56 -2.69 -7.64
CA GLY A 35 -8.65 -2.28 -8.72
C GLY A 35 -7.73 -1.07 -8.41
N GLY A 36 -7.79 -0.55 -7.19
CA GLY A 36 -7.08 0.65 -6.76
C GLY A 36 -5.76 0.34 -6.04
N SER A 37 -4.90 1.36 -5.93
CA SER A 37 -3.57 1.22 -5.35
C SER A 37 -3.50 1.80 -3.94
N ALA A 38 -2.69 1.24 -3.07
CA ALA A 38 -2.49 1.74 -1.72
C ALA A 38 -1.02 1.76 -1.32
N GLY A 39 -0.56 2.78 -0.59
CA GLY A 39 0.82 2.75 -0.14
C GLY A 39 1.26 3.76 0.92
N ASN A 40 2.51 3.59 1.37
CA ASN A 40 3.23 4.55 2.18
C ASN A 40 4.57 4.93 1.53
N GLY A 41 4.97 6.19 1.56
CA GLY A 41 6.29 6.66 1.13
C GLY A 41 7.35 6.70 2.23
N GLY A 42 6.96 6.66 3.51
CA GLY A 42 7.86 6.78 4.67
C GLY A 42 8.21 5.44 5.33
N GLY A 43 9.06 5.47 6.36
CA GLY A 43 9.55 4.27 7.09
C GLY A 43 8.52 3.51 7.94
N GLY A 44 7.22 3.67 7.66
CA GLY A 44 6.13 3.04 8.39
C GLY A 44 5.63 1.74 7.77
N THR A 45 4.33 1.47 7.83
CA THR A 45 3.73 0.27 7.21
C THR A 45 3.09 0.63 5.88
N GLY A 46 3.29 -0.18 4.84
CA GLY A 46 2.64 -0.03 3.54
C GLY A 46 1.12 -0.12 3.61
N GLY A 47 0.46 0.33 2.56
CA GLY A 47 -1.01 0.34 2.47
C GLY A 47 -1.62 -1.04 2.20
N ASN A 48 -2.95 -1.10 2.16
CA ASN A 48 -3.70 -2.30 1.80
C ASN A 48 -4.42 -2.11 0.46
N GLY A 49 -4.09 -2.90 -0.56
CA GLY A 49 -4.73 -2.85 -1.88
C GLY A 49 -6.13 -3.44 -1.84
N GLY A 50 -7.07 -2.88 -2.61
CA GLY A 50 -8.35 -3.54 -2.84
C GLY A 50 -8.19 -4.79 -3.73
N SER A 51 -9.27 -5.56 -3.93
CA SER A 51 -9.25 -6.71 -4.86
C SER A 51 -8.71 -6.30 -6.24
N GLY A 52 -7.79 -7.08 -6.82
CA GLY A 52 -7.09 -6.76 -8.07
C GLY A 52 -6.17 -5.52 -8.01
N GLY A 53 -6.08 -4.89 -6.85
CA GLY A 53 -5.33 -3.68 -6.59
C GLY A 53 -3.90 -3.94 -6.11
N SER A 54 -3.09 -2.90 -6.08
CA SER A 54 -1.68 -3.00 -5.69
C SER A 54 -1.43 -2.31 -4.35
N ALA A 55 -0.47 -2.81 -3.59
CA ALA A 55 -0.13 -2.28 -2.28
C ALA A 55 1.38 -2.14 -2.10
N GLY A 56 1.86 -1.09 -1.42
CA GLY A 56 3.29 -1.05 -1.14
C GLY A 56 3.78 -0.04 -0.12
N ASN A 57 5.07 -0.13 0.17
CA ASN A 57 5.83 0.87 0.92
C ASN A 57 7.08 1.27 0.13
N GLY A 58 7.43 2.55 0.10
CA GLY A 58 8.65 3.07 -0.54
C GLY A 58 9.83 3.25 0.42
N GLY A 59 9.60 3.23 1.74
CA GLY A 59 10.63 3.43 2.76
C GLY A 59 11.09 2.13 3.45
N GLY A 60 12.08 2.22 4.35
CA GLY A 60 12.65 1.07 5.08
C GLY A 60 11.75 0.39 6.11
N GLY A 61 10.43 0.54 6.00
CA GLY A 61 9.45 -0.05 6.90
C GLY A 61 8.89 -1.37 6.36
N THR A 62 7.66 -1.74 6.74
CA THR A 62 7.01 -2.97 6.26
C THR A 62 6.29 -2.71 4.94
N GLY A 63 6.39 -3.60 3.96
CA GLY A 63 5.67 -3.55 2.69
C GLY A 63 4.15 -3.62 2.86
N GLY A 64 3.43 -3.29 1.79
CA GLY A 64 1.96 -3.29 1.78
C GLY A 64 1.34 -4.68 1.76
N THR A 65 0.02 -4.76 1.87
CA THR A 65 -0.75 -6.00 1.68
C THR A 65 -1.63 -5.89 0.45
N GLY A 66 -1.47 -6.78 -0.51
CA GLY A 66 -2.27 -6.80 -1.74
C GLY A 66 -3.66 -7.36 -1.47
N GLY A 67 -4.68 -6.87 -2.19
CA GLY A 67 -6.00 -7.48 -2.17
C GLY A 67 -6.04 -8.80 -2.94
N ASN A 68 -7.17 -9.49 -2.93
CA ASN A 68 -7.35 -10.75 -3.68
C ASN A 68 -7.06 -10.54 -5.19
N GLY A 69 -6.16 -11.32 -5.78
CA GLY A 69 -5.63 -11.14 -7.14
C GLY A 69 -4.71 -9.94 -7.33
N GLY A 70 -4.33 -9.27 -6.25
CA GLY A 70 -3.57 -8.03 -6.20
C GLY A 70 -2.12 -8.22 -5.78
N SER A 71 -1.28 -7.26 -6.13
CA SER A 71 0.17 -7.32 -5.88
C SER A 71 0.57 -6.51 -4.66
N ALA A 72 1.64 -6.93 -3.98
CA ALA A 72 2.18 -6.21 -2.84
C ALA A 72 3.70 -6.06 -2.90
N GLY A 73 4.24 -4.94 -2.41
CA GLY A 73 5.68 -4.67 -2.47
C GLY A 73 6.23 -3.84 -1.32
N ASN A 74 7.55 -3.88 -1.18
CA ASN A 74 8.34 -2.86 -0.46
C ASN A 74 9.43 -2.35 -1.41
N GLY A 75 9.80 -1.08 -1.34
CA GLY A 75 10.80 -0.43 -2.19
C GLY A 75 12.13 -0.15 -1.50
N GLY A 76 12.21 -0.32 -0.18
CA GLY A 76 13.46 -0.20 0.58
C GLY A 76 13.73 -1.42 1.47
N GLY A 77 14.91 -1.47 2.10
CA GLY A 77 15.45 -2.63 2.84
C GLY A 77 14.72 -3.10 4.10
N GLY A 78 13.42 -2.83 4.22
CA GLY A 78 12.55 -3.38 5.25
C GLY A 78 11.89 -4.70 4.85
N THR A 79 10.84 -5.08 5.58
CA THR A 79 10.13 -6.34 5.35
C THR A 79 9.29 -6.26 4.07
N GLY A 80 9.29 -7.32 3.26
CA GLY A 80 8.50 -7.38 2.02
C GLY A 80 6.99 -7.27 2.21
N GLY A 81 6.32 -6.92 1.12
CA GLY A 81 4.86 -6.89 1.08
C GLY A 81 4.27 -8.30 1.12
N THR A 82 2.99 -8.39 1.47
CA THR A 82 2.22 -9.64 1.45
C THR A 82 1.22 -9.62 0.31
N GLY A 83 1.37 -10.49 -0.69
CA GLY A 83 0.40 -10.63 -1.77
C GLY A 83 -0.93 -11.14 -1.23
N GLY A 84 -2.04 -10.67 -1.81
CA GLY A 84 -3.35 -11.24 -1.46
C GLY A 84 -3.53 -12.64 -2.03
N ASN A 85 -4.65 -13.29 -1.72
CA ASN A 85 -4.96 -14.61 -2.27
C ASN A 85 -4.90 -14.56 -3.81
N GLY A 86 -4.17 -15.47 -4.46
CA GLY A 86 -3.93 -15.47 -5.92
C GLY A 86 -3.09 -14.29 -6.45
N GLY A 87 -2.52 -13.48 -5.57
CA GLY A 87 -1.68 -12.33 -5.88
C GLY A 87 -0.20 -12.56 -5.58
N SER A 88 0.62 -11.58 -5.97
CA SER A 88 2.09 -11.68 -5.89
C SER A 88 2.67 -10.74 -4.84
N ALA A 89 3.73 -11.15 -4.17
CA ALA A 89 4.48 -10.32 -3.22
C ALA A 89 5.93 -10.12 -3.67
N GLY A 90 6.43 -8.90 -3.55
CA GLY A 90 7.82 -8.55 -3.83
C GLY A 90 8.49 -7.83 -2.66
N ASN A 91 9.82 -7.94 -2.58
CA ASN A 91 10.63 -7.16 -1.67
C ASN A 91 11.69 -6.39 -2.48
N GLY A 92 11.74 -5.07 -2.31
CA GLY A 92 12.74 -4.17 -2.89
C GLY A 92 13.96 -4.14 -1.98
N GLY A 93 15.14 -4.22 -2.59
CA GLY A 93 16.43 -4.35 -1.90
C GLY A 93 16.81 -3.15 -1.03
#